data_AF-A0A7L4ZKJ8-F1
#
_entry.id   AF-A0A7L4ZKJ8-F1
#
_cell.length_a   1.000
_cell.length_b   1.000
_cell.length_c   1.000
_cell.angle_alpha   90.00
_cell.angle_beta   90.00
_cell.angle_gamma   90.00
#
_symmetry.space_group_name_H-M   'P 1'
#
loop_
_entity.id
_entity.type
_entity.pdbx_description
1 polymer ?
#
loop_
_entity_poly.entity_id
_entity_poly.type
_entity_poly.pdbx_seq_one_letter_code
_entity_poly.pdbx_strand_id
1 'polypeptide(L)'
;MLESIKRYKSAVGFIIKFFITYAILTYAYSLYLSNFDGEPDGITRIVSHQTERIINAFGYETSVVQHETEPTMKLLVHDKYVGRIVEGCNSVSVLILFITFVIAFTGNLKNTLLFVIIGSILVYLANLVRIVILGIGLYRFPEQEYVLHQIVFPTIIYGMVFLLWMFWVQKFSKK
;
A
#
# COMPACT_ATOMS: atom_id res chain seq x y z
N MET A 1 15.56 -24.36 -25.92
CA MET A 1 14.46 -23.82 -25.09
C MET A 1 14.21 -24.65 -23.82
N LEU A 2 13.99 -25.96 -23.93
CA LEU A 2 13.77 -26.85 -22.77
C LEU A 2 14.98 -26.98 -21.81
N GLU A 3 16.22 -26.93 -22.32
CA GLU A 3 17.44 -26.96 -21.48
C GLU A 3 17.63 -25.69 -20.65
N SER A 4 17.30 -24.52 -21.20
CA SER A 4 17.34 -23.24 -20.46
C SER A 4 16.36 -23.23 -19.28
N ILE A 5 15.18 -23.84 -19.45
CA ILE A 5 14.16 -23.95 -18.38
C ILE A 5 14.65 -24.85 -17.25
N LYS A 6 15.38 -25.94 -17.54
CA LYS A 6 15.99 -26.80 -16.50
C LYS A 6 17.05 -26.06 -15.69
N ARG A 7 17.88 -25.23 -16.35
CA ARG A 7 18.93 -24.42 -15.69
C ARG A 7 18.38 -23.39 -14.71
N TYR A 8 17.18 -22.83 -15.00
CA TYR A 8 16.53 -21.81 -14.18
C TYR A 8 15.27 -22.33 -13.45
N LYS A 9 15.15 -23.64 -13.23
CA LYS A 9 13.95 -24.26 -12.65
C LYS A 9 13.46 -23.57 -11.37
N SER A 10 14.38 -23.15 -10.50
CA SER A 10 14.06 -22.42 -9.27
C SER A 10 13.51 -21.02 -9.53
N ALA A 11 14.09 -20.27 -10.48
CA ALA A 11 13.61 -18.94 -10.84
C ALA A 11 12.26 -18.99 -11.55
N VAL A 12 12.07 -19.96 -12.46
CA VAL A 12 10.79 -20.18 -13.14
C VAL A 12 9.70 -20.57 -12.13
N GLY A 13 10.03 -21.45 -11.17
CA GLY A 13 9.11 -21.82 -10.09
C GLY A 13 8.70 -20.63 -9.22
N PHE A 14 9.65 -19.74 -8.89
CA PHE A 14 9.37 -18.48 -8.20
C PHE A 14 8.40 -17.60 -9.00
N ILE A 15 8.69 -17.37 -10.28
CA ILE A 15 7.88 -16.52 -11.17
C ILE A 15 6.45 -17.03 -11.24
N ILE A 16 6.26 -18.34 -11.45
CA ILE A 16 4.93 -18.95 -11.53
C ILE A 16 4.18 -18.76 -10.20
N LYS A 17 4.83 -19.06 -9.07
CA LYS A 17 4.23 -18.90 -7.73
C LYS A 17 3.83 -17.45 -7.48
N PHE A 18 4.71 -16.50 -7.83
CA PHE A 18 4.45 -15.08 -7.72
C PHE A 18 3.19 -14.67 -8.50
N PHE A 19 3.13 -14.95 -9.81
CA PHE A 19 1.99 -14.53 -10.62
C PHE A 19 0.67 -15.19 -10.21
N ILE A 20 0.70 -16.47 -9.82
CA ILE A 20 -0.49 -17.16 -9.31
C ILE A 20 -0.97 -16.52 -8.00
N THR A 21 -0.08 -16.32 -7.02
CA THR A 21 -0.45 -15.69 -5.74
C THR A 21 -0.94 -14.26 -5.96
N TYR A 22 -0.28 -13.49 -6.82
CA TYR A 22 -0.69 -12.13 -7.16
C TYR A 22 -2.09 -12.09 -7.77
N ALA A 23 -2.37 -12.97 -8.75
CA ALA A 23 -3.66 -13.05 -9.41
C ALA A 23 -4.78 -13.41 -8.41
N ILE A 24 -4.55 -14.40 -7.54
CA ILE A 24 -5.52 -14.80 -6.51
C ILE A 24 -5.83 -13.63 -5.55
N LEU A 25 -4.80 -12.98 -5.02
CA LEU A 25 -4.98 -11.87 -4.06
C LEU A 25 -5.63 -10.65 -4.72
N THR A 26 -5.22 -10.32 -5.94
CA THR A 26 -5.82 -9.21 -6.70
C THR A 26 -7.28 -9.49 -7.04
N TYR A 27 -7.60 -10.72 -7.44
CA TYR A 27 -8.98 -11.12 -7.70
C TYR A 27 -9.84 -11.08 -6.43
N ALA A 28 -9.32 -11.58 -5.31
CA ALA A 28 -10.00 -11.50 -4.02
C ALA A 28 -10.25 -10.03 -3.60
N TYR A 29 -9.28 -9.14 -3.85
CA TYR A 29 -9.47 -7.72 -3.60
C TYR A 29 -10.48 -7.08 -4.56
N SER A 30 -10.49 -7.48 -5.83
CA SER A 30 -11.50 -7.04 -6.79
C SER A 30 -12.92 -7.47 -6.37
N LEU A 31 -13.09 -8.68 -5.82
CA LEU A 31 -14.36 -9.15 -5.25
C LEU A 31 -14.76 -8.37 -4.00
N TYR A 32 -13.78 -7.93 -3.20
CA TYR A 32 -14.05 -7.03 -2.09
C TYR A 32 -14.57 -5.68 -2.60
N LEU A 33 -13.89 -5.09 -3.59
CA LEU A 33 -14.27 -3.81 -4.19
C LEU A 33 -15.63 -3.84 -4.88
N SER A 34 -16.04 -4.98 -5.44
CA SER A 34 -17.37 -5.10 -6.08
C SER A 34 -18.55 -4.99 -5.11
N ASN A 35 -18.32 -4.90 -3.79
CA ASN A 35 -19.37 -4.60 -2.81
C ASN A 35 -19.59 -3.09 -2.61
N PHE A 36 -18.80 -2.23 -3.25
CA PHE A 36 -18.82 -0.78 -3.07
C PHE A 36 -19.14 -0.10 -4.42
N ASP A 37 -20.41 -0.04 -4.77
CA ASP A 37 -20.87 0.60 -6.01
C ASP A 37 -20.95 2.13 -5.86
N GLY A 38 -20.03 2.85 -6.49
CA GLY A 38 -20.00 4.31 -6.50
C GLY A 38 -19.57 4.96 -5.17
N GLU A 39 -19.17 4.16 -4.19
CA GLU A 39 -18.71 4.61 -2.87
C GLU A 39 -17.23 4.27 -2.62
N PRO A 40 -16.51 5.06 -1.81
CA PRO A 40 -15.17 4.68 -1.39
C PRO A 40 -15.21 3.40 -0.55
N ASP A 41 -14.30 2.48 -0.81
CA ASP A 41 -14.23 1.21 -0.09
C ASP A 41 -13.97 1.40 1.41
N GLY A 42 -14.34 0.39 2.20
CA GLY A 42 -14.23 0.45 3.66
C GLY A 42 -12.80 0.72 4.15
N ILE A 43 -11.77 0.20 3.48
CA ILE A 43 -10.37 0.44 3.87
C ILE A 43 -10.00 1.89 3.58
N THR A 44 -10.37 2.41 2.42
CA THR A 44 -10.20 3.84 2.08
C THR A 44 -10.88 4.75 3.10
N ARG A 45 -12.10 4.44 3.53
CA ARG A 45 -12.80 5.19 4.59
C ARG A 45 -12.05 5.15 5.93
N ILE A 46 -11.59 3.96 6.34
CA ILE A 46 -10.82 3.78 7.59
C ILE A 46 -9.53 4.60 7.55
N VAL A 47 -8.75 4.46 6.48
CA VAL A 47 -7.48 5.19 6.30
C VAL A 47 -7.72 6.70 6.30
N SER A 48 -8.80 7.16 5.68
CA SER A 48 -9.17 8.57 5.63
C SER A 48 -9.47 9.13 7.02
N HIS A 49 -10.30 8.46 7.82
CA HIS A 49 -10.60 8.89 9.19
C HIS A 49 -9.41 8.77 10.15
N GLN A 50 -8.53 7.79 9.96
CA GLN A 50 -7.28 7.74 10.71
C GLN A 50 -6.37 8.91 10.37
N THR A 51 -6.27 9.27 9.08
CA THR A 51 -5.50 10.43 8.63
C THR A 51 -6.05 11.71 9.25
N GLU A 52 -7.38 11.90 9.21
CA GLU A 52 -8.09 13.00 9.86
C GLU A 52 -7.70 13.14 11.33
N ARG A 53 -7.78 12.05 12.10
CA ARG A 53 -7.45 12.03 13.53
C ARG A 53 -6.00 12.42 13.80
N ILE A 54 -5.08 11.90 12.99
CA ILE A 54 -3.64 12.18 13.16
C ILE A 54 -3.35 13.64 12.82
N ILE A 55 -3.87 14.17 11.71
CA ILE A 55 -3.65 15.56 11.32
C ILE A 55 -4.26 16.52 12.37
N ASN A 56 -5.46 16.22 12.89
CA ASN A 56 -6.06 16.96 14.00
C ASN A 56 -5.18 16.93 15.26
N ALA A 57 -4.56 15.78 15.59
CA ALA A 57 -3.63 15.68 16.72
C ALA A 57 -2.37 16.54 16.54
N PHE A 58 -1.99 16.89 15.31
CA PHE A 58 -0.92 17.85 15.00
C PHE A 58 -1.38 19.33 15.05
N GLY A 59 -2.62 19.61 15.41
CA GLY A 59 -3.15 20.97 15.63
C GLY A 59 -3.78 21.61 14.39
N TYR A 60 -4.14 20.84 13.37
CA TYR A 60 -4.87 21.35 12.20
C TYR A 60 -6.31 20.88 12.24
N GLU A 61 -7.25 21.83 12.25
CA GLU A 61 -8.66 21.49 12.10
C GLU A 61 -8.87 20.77 10.77
N THR A 62 -9.17 19.48 10.82
CA THR A 62 -9.23 18.60 9.65
C THR A 62 -10.51 17.81 9.67
N SER A 63 -11.19 17.75 8.52
CA SER A 63 -12.36 16.91 8.33
C SER A 63 -12.20 16.09 7.06
N VAL A 64 -12.79 14.90 7.06
CA VAL A 64 -12.85 14.04 5.89
C VAL A 64 -14.30 13.72 5.57
N VAL A 65 -14.71 14.05 4.35
CA VAL A 65 -16.08 13.85 3.86
C VAL A 65 -16.07 13.06 2.56
N GLN A 66 -17.09 12.24 2.33
CA GLN A 66 -17.23 11.53 1.06
C GLN A 66 -17.43 12.52 -0.09
N HIS A 67 -16.79 12.26 -1.23
CA HIS A 67 -17.01 13.04 -2.45
C HIS A 67 -18.41 12.78 -3.01
N GLU A 68 -19.08 13.81 -3.51
CA GLU A 68 -20.49 13.73 -3.91
C GLU A 68 -20.72 12.85 -5.14
N THR A 69 -19.73 12.80 -6.03
CA THR A 69 -19.82 12.15 -7.35
C THR A 69 -18.72 11.14 -7.64
N GLU A 70 -17.75 10.99 -6.74
CA GLU A 70 -16.59 10.11 -6.94
C GLU A 70 -16.46 9.14 -5.77
N PRO A 71 -15.99 7.90 -5.97
CA PRO A 71 -15.75 6.93 -4.91
C PRO A 71 -14.47 7.28 -4.13
N THR A 72 -14.40 8.48 -3.56
CA THR A 72 -13.23 9.04 -2.90
C THR A 72 -13.62 9.81 -1.64
N MET A 73 -12.63 10.07 -0.77
CA MET A 73 -12.79 10.85 0.44
C MET A 73 -12.05 12.19 0.29
N LYS A 74 -12.74 13.32 0.44
CA LYS A 74 -12.15 14.66 0.43
C LYS A 74 -11.47 14.94 1.75
N LEU A 75 -10.23 15.43 1.70
CA LEU A 75 -9.48 15.92 2.85
C LEU A 75 -9.57 17.44 2.90
N LEU A 76 -10.16 17.96 3.97
CA LEU A 76 -10.34 19.38 4.23
C LEU A 76 -9.48 19.77 5.43
N VAL A 77 -8.67 20.82 5.30
CA VAL A 77 -7.85 21.37 6.40
C VAL A 77 -8.19 22.85 6.55
N HIS A 78 -8.73 23.25 7.70
CA HIS A 78 -9.33 24.56 7.96
C HIS A 78 -10.35 24.94 6.86
N ASP A 79 -11.28 24.02 6.56
CA ASP A 79 -12.29 24.11 5.50
C ASP A 79 -11.75 24.28 4.06
N LYS A 80 -10.43 24.23 3.87
CA LYS A 80 -9.82 24.27 2.53
C LYS A 80 -9.65 22.87 1.99
N TYR A 81 -10.08 22.66 0.75
CA TYR A 81 -9.83 21.41 0.03
C TYR A 81 -8.34 21.24 -0.25
N VAL A 82 -7.75 20.18 0.33
CA VAL A 82 -6.32 19.85 0.18
C VAL A 82 -6.10 18.73 -0.83
N GLY A 83 -7.04 17.79 -0.91
CA GLY A 83 -6.94 16.69 -1.85
C GLY A 83 -7.97 15.60 -1.60
N ARG A 84 -7.82 14.50 -2.34
CA ARG A 84 -8.67 13.31 -2.24
C ARG A 84 -7.85 12.09 -1.84
N ILE A 85 -8.43 11.25 -1.00
CA ILE A 85 -7.93 9.92 -0.65
C ILE A 85 -8.75 8.92 -1.46
N VAL A 86 -8.07 8.13 -2.29
CA VAL A 86 -8.67 7.16 -3.22
C VAL A 86 -8.24 5.74 -2.87
N GLU A 87 -8.79 4.73 -3.54
CA GLU A 87 -8.42 3.31 -3.37
C GLU A 87 -6.89 3.11 -3.45
N GLY A 88 -6.23 3.65 -4.46
CA GLY A 88 -4.76 3.59 -4.57
C GLY A 88 -3.97 4.23 -3.42
N CYS A 89 -4.61 5.00 -2.53
CA CYS A 89 -3.99 5.54 -1.32
C CYS A 89 -4.12 4.63 -0.10
N ASN A 90 -4.97 3.59 -0.12
CA ASN A 90 -5.29 2.80 1.08
C ASN A 90 -4.25 1.71 1.43
N SER A 91 -3.16 1.61 0.66
CA SER A 91 -2.04 0.63 0.74
C SER A 91 -2.31 -0.81 0.29
N VAL A 92 -3.54 -1.20 -0.03
CA VAL A 92 -3.88 -2.62 -0.26
C VAL A 92 -3.14 -3.20 -1.46
N SER A 93 -3.04 -2.48 -2.58
CA SER A 93 -2.30 -2.97 -3.76
C SER A 93 -0.81 -3.18 -3.45
N VAL A 94 -0.21 -2.32 -2.62
CA VAL A 94 1.19 -2.47 -2.15
C VAL A 94 1.33 -3.66 -1.20
N LEU A 95 0.36 -3.86 -0.31
CA LEU A 95 0.31 -5.02 0.58
C LEU A 95 0.19 -6.33 -0.20
N ILE A 96 -0.68 -6.39 -1.21
CA ILE A 96 -0.82 -7.55 -2.11
C ILE A 96 0.55 -7.86 -2.74
N LEU A 97 1.19 -6.86 -3.35
CA LEU A 97 2.51 -7.02 -3.96
C LEU A 97 3.55 -7.54 -2.95
N PHE A 98 3.59 -6.94 -1.75
CA PHE A 98 4.49 -7.33 -0.68
C PHE A 98 4.28 -8.80 -0.26
N ILE A 99 3.04 -9.19 0.03
CA ILE A 99 2.65 -10.52 0.48
C ILE A 99 2.95 -11.55 -0.62
N THR A 100 2.60 -11.25 -1.88
CA THR A 100 2.90 -12.10 -3.02
C THR A 100 4.39 -12.41 -3.09
N PHE A 101 5.25 -11.40 -2.99
CA PHE A 101 6.69 -11.59 -3.05
C PHE A 101 7.18 -12.50 -1.91
N VAL A 102 6.76 -12.21 -0.67
CA VAL A 102 7.16 -12.99 0.51
C VAL A 102 6.73 -14.46 0.40
N ILE A 103 5.51 -14.72 -0.08
CA ILE A 103 4.98 -16.07 -0.32
C ILE A 103 5.73 -16.75 -1.47
N ALA A 104 6.04 -16.02 -2.55
CA ALA A 104 6.74 -16.56 -3.70
C ALA A 104 8.13 -17.11 -3.32
N PHE A 105 8.81 -16.48 -2.35
CA PHE A 105 10.01 -17.04 -1.74
C PHE A 105 9.68 -18.21 -0.80
N THR A 106 10.26 -19.36 -1.07
CA THR A 106 10.09 -20.57 -0.27
C THR A 106 10.85 -20.44 1.06
N GLY A 107 10.12 -20.19 2.15
CA GLY A 107 10.63 -20.19 3.52
C GLY A 107 9.81 -21.11 4.44
N ASN A 108 10.18 -21.16 5.73
CA ASN A 108 9.38 -21.84 6.76
C ASN A 108 8.04 -21.08 6.95
N LEU A 109 6.92 -21.80 6.87
CA LEU A 109 5.56 -21.23 6.98
C LEU A 109 5.38 -20.35 8.22
N LYS A 110 5.96 -20.72 9.37
CA LYS A 110 5.87 -19.91 10.61
C LYS A 110 6.56 -18.56 10.44
N ASN A 111 7.76 -18.56 9.87
CA ASN A 111 8.52 -17.34 9.64
C ASN A 111 7.85 -16.47 8.56
N THR A 112 7.34 -17.10 7.49
CA THR A 112 6.58 -16.41 6.43
C THR A 112 5.36 -15.71 7.00
N LEU A 113 4.54 -16.39 7.80
CA LEU A 113 3.34 -15.81 8.38
C LEU A 113 3.66 -14.66 9.33
N LEU A 114 4.64 -14.85 10.24
CA LEU A 114 5.06 -13.79 11.16
C LEU A 114 5.59 -12.57 10.41
N PHE A 115 6.41 -12.79 9.37
CA PHE A 115 6.97 -11.72 8.57
C PHE A 115 5.93 -10.98 7.74
N VAL A 116 4.96 -11.71 7.17
CA VAL A 116 3.82 -11.10 6.47
C VAL A 116 3.02 -10.21 7.40
N ILE A 117 2.72 -10.66 8.63
CA ILE A 117 1.93 -9.86 9.59
C ILE A 117 2.69 -8.58 9.98
N ILE A 118 3.93 -8.72 10.45
CA ILE A 118 4.74 -7.58 10.89
C ILE A 118 5.00 -6.61 9.73
N GLY A 119 5.40 -7.14 8.57
CA GLY A 119 5.66 -6.35 7.38
C GLY A 119 4.42 -5.62 6.88
N SER A 120 3.24 -6.26 6.91
CA SER A 120 1.98 -5.62 6.54
C SER A 120 1.63 -4.45 7.46
N ILE A 121 1.82 -4.62 8.77
CA ILE A 121 1.62 -3.54 9.75
C ILE A 121 2.56 -2.36 9.45
N LEU A 122 3.85 -2.64 9.22
CA LEU A 122 4.83 -1.58 8.92
C LEU A 122 4.46 -0.84 7.62
N VAL A 123 4.10 -1.57 6.56
CA VAL A 123 3.70 -0.99 5.28
C VAL A 123 2.46 -0.11 5.42
N TYR A 124 1.45 -0.60 6.16
CA TYR A 124 0.23 0.16 6.44
C TYR A 124 0.51 1.44 7.21
N LEU A 125 1.30 1.37 8.29
CA LEU A 125 1.66 2.54 9.11
C LEU A 125 2.45 3.57 8.32
N ALA A 126 3.44 3.15 7.52
CA ALA A 126 4.18 4.05 6.66
C ALA A 126 3.30 4.71 5.60
N ASN A 127 2.32 4.00 5.06
CA ASN A 127 1.33 4.58 4.16
C ASN A 127 0.43 5.61 4.87
N LEU A 128 0.00 5.33 6.10
CA LEU A 128 -0.78 6.29 6.87
C LEU A 128 0.02 7.58 7.14
N VAL A 129 1.29 7.44 7.56
CA VAL A 129 2.21 8.57 7.73
C VAL A 129 2.41 9.33 6.42
N ARG A 130 2.53 8.63 5.28
CA ARG A 130 2.63 9.24 3.95
C ARG A 130 1.44 10.15 3.64
N ILE A 131 0.20 9.70 3.90
CA ILE A 131 -1.01 10.50 3.64
C ILE A 131 -1.07 11.70 4.58
N VAL A 132 -0.70 11.53 5.85
CA VAL A 132 -0.64 12.63 6.84
C VAL A 132 0.34 13.72 6.41
N ILE A 133 1.56 13.33 6.02
CA ILE A 133 2.58 14.27 5.54
C ILE A 133 2.11 14.93 4.23
N LEU A 134 1.45 14.20 3.34
CA LEU A 134 0.83 14.76 2.14
C LEU A 134 -0.21 15.82 2.48
N GLY A 135 -1.16 15.51 3.37
CA GLY A 135 -2.22 16.44 3.74
C GLY A 135 -1.67 17.74 4.32
N ILE A 136 -0.75 17.63 5.28
CA ILE A 136 -0.11 18.82 5.88
C ILE A 136 0.79 19.55 4.87
N GLY A 137 1.54 18.80 4.07
CA GLY A 137 2.48 19.33 3.08
C GLY A 137 1.78 20.09 1.97
N LEU A 138 0.70 19.54 1.40
CA LEU A 138 -0.12 20.19 0.38
C LEU A 138 -0.87 21.40 0.92
N TYR A 139 -1.30 21.36 2.18
CA TYR A 139 -1.92 22.52 2.82
C TYR A 139 -0.95 23.71 2.93
N ARG A 140 0.32 23.46 3.30
CA ARG A 140 1.34 24.51 3.47
C ARG A 140 2.07 24.89 2.17
N PHE A 141 2.29 23.93 1.29
CA PHE A 141 3.10 24.04 0.08
C PHE A 141 2.36 23.42 -1.12
N PRO A 142 1.20 23.97 -1.53
CA PRO A 142 0.39 23.40 -2.60
C PRO A 142 1.13 23.32 -3.95
N GLU A 143 2.10 24.22 -4.20
CA GLU A 143 2.91 24.22 -5.41
C GLU A 143 3.83 22.99 -5.56
N GLN A 144 4.10 22.29 -4.46
CA GLN A 144 4.97 21.10 -4.44
C GLN A 144 4.20 19.80 -4.66
N GLU A 145 2.91 19.87 -5.02
CA GLU A 145 2.03 18.71 -5.19
C GLU A 145 2.64 17.64 -6.08
N TYR A 146 3.14 18.03 -7.25
CA TYR A 146 3.74 17.10 -8.21
C TYR A 146 4.94 16.36 -7.61
N VAL A 147 5.89 17.08 -7.02
CA VAL A 147 7.13 16.48 -6.46
C VAL A 147 6.80 15.56 -5.29
N LEU A 148 5.93 16.02 -4.40
CA LEU A 148 5.47 15.27 -3.25
C LEU A 148 4.77 13.97 -3.73
N HIS A 149 3.71 14.10 -4.52
CA HIS A 149 2.82 13.00 -4.86
C HIS A 149 3.43 12.01 -5.87
N GLN A 150 4.18 12.48 -6.87
CA GLN A 150 4.70 11.64 -7.96
C GLN A 150 6.10 11.08 -7.70
N ILE A 151 6.90 11.71 -6.81
CA ILE A 151 8.32 11.35 -6.63
C ILE A 151 8.57 10.88 -5.21
N VAL A 152 8.42 11.78 -4.23
CA VAL A 152 8.88 11.54 -2.86
C VAL A 152 8.14 10.35 -2.24
N PHE A 153 6.82 10.38 -2.29
CA PHE A 153 6.03 9.39 -1.58
C PHE A 153 6.00 7.99 -2.18
N PRO A 154 5.90 7.82 -3.52
CA PRO A 154 6.13 6.51 -4.13
C PRO A 154 7.50 5.95 -3.75
N THR A 155 8.55 6.79 -3.76
CA THR A 155 9.91 6.37 -3.39
C THR A 155 9.99 5.86 -1.96
N ILE A 156 9.33 6.52 -0.99
CA ILE A 156 9.32 6.08 0.41
C ILE A 156 8.65 4.70 0.56
N ILE A 157 7.46 4.51 -0.02
CA ILE A 157 6.71 3.26 0.12
C ILE A 157 7.39 2.12 -0.61
N TYR A 158 7.77 2.30 -1.88
CA TYR A 158 8.46 1.26 -2.64
C TYR A 158 9.86 0.98 -2.11
N GLY A 159 10.57 2.00 -1.62
CA GLY A 159 11.87 1.85 -0.96
C GLY A 159 11.76 1.01 0.31
N MET A 160 10.78 1.27 1.17
CA MET A 160 10.53 0.45 2.36
C MET A 160 10.16 -0.99 2.00
N VAL A 161 9.24 -1.21 1.04
CA VAL A 161 8.87 -2.56 0.59
C VAL A 161 10.09 -3.31 0.06
N PHE A 162 10.92 -2.64 -0.73
CA PHE A 162 12.18 -3.21 -1.22
C PHE A 162 13.14 -3.57 -0.08
N LEU A 163 13.30 -2.71 0.94
CA LEU A 163 14.12 -3.01 2.12
C LEU A 163 13.58 -4.20 2.91
N LEU A 164 12.26 -4.29 3.10
CA LEU A 164 11.62 -5.44 3.74
C LEU A 164 11.85 -6.72 2.94
N TRP A 165 11.77 -6.67 1.60
CA TRP A 165 12.10 -7.78 0.73
C TRP A 165 13.56 -8.20 0.83
N MET A 166 14.50 -7.25 0.81
CA MET A 166 15.92 -7.54 1.00
C MET A 166 16.16 -8.24 2.35
N PHE A 167 15.56 -7.72 3.42
CA PHE A 167 15.67 -8.32 4.75
C PHE A 167 15.09 -9.74 4.78
N TRP A 168 13.92 -9.95 4.17
CA TRP A 168 13.32 -11.28 4.02
C TRP A 168 14.26 -12.25 3.29
N VAL A 169 14.78 -11.83 2.15
CA VAL A 169 15.64 -12.67 1.30
C VAL A 169 16.94 -13.02 2.02
N GLN A 170 17.57 -12.04 2.68
CA GLN A 170 18.84 -12.23 3.37
C GLN A 170 18.72 -13.14 4.60
N LYS A 171 17.64 -13.00 5.38
CA LYS A 171 17.51 -13.64 6.70
C LYS A 171 16.70 -14.94 6.67
N PHE A 172 15.75 -15.08 5.76
CA PHE A 172 14.78 -16.18 5.77
C PHE A 172 14.69 -16.96 4.46
N SER A 173 15.13 -16.39 3.33
CA SER A 173 15.11 -17.09 2.03
C SER A 173 16.41 -17.83 1.69
N LYS A 174 17.50 -17.63 2.44
CA LYS A 174 18.68 -18.47 2.27
C LYS A 174 18.35 -19.88 2.79
N LYS A 175 18.41 -20.85 1.87
CA LYS A 175 18.54 -22.27 2.19
C LYS A 175 19.79 -22.49 3.04
#